data_AF-A0A382GTP6-F1
#
_entry.id   AF-A0A382GTP6-F1
#
_cell.length_a   1.000
_cell.length_b   1.000
_cell.length_c   1.000
_cell.angle_alpha   90.00
_cell.angle_beta   90.00
_cell.angle_gamma   90.00
#
_symmetry.space_group_name_H-M   'P 1'
#
loop_
_entity.id
_entity.type
_entity.pdbx_description
1 polymer ?
#
loop_
_entity_poly.entity_id
_entity_poly.type
_entity_poly.pdbx_seq_one_letter_code
_entity_poly.pdbx_strand_id
1 'polypeptide(L)'
;MMINRTNKGETTLIAFPALGPLTSEPTVVDRVAGLMGTTFTHHHIHARWQGKGESGVSWHHDYEQVPQTNRSHLMVHVFIYLDGLNGEIGDLLVLPGSHQRVMARDAYRQFMYEDLPGSVTIDNLSSGSFIIVHSALQHARRPKPGGETFRRYFIDTSYCQHGILWPAGRRLWHLNQVALDLGWDRDGKYTFLYDNSCFFDPHDYMEQFNIQNQGSLAVRLMVETDSTS
;
A
#
# COMPACT_ATOMS: atom_id res chain seq x y z
N MET A 1 -15.23 10.95 -0.09
CA MET A 1 -14.65 11.13 1.26
C MET A 1 -15.65 10.56 2.26
N MET A 2 -15.31 9.49 2.98
CA MET A 2 -16.16 8.95 4.05
C MET A 2 -16.06 9.87 5.28
N ILE A 3 -17.21 10.24 5.85
CA ILE A 3 -17.30 11.13 7.01
C ILE A 3 -18.07 10.39 8.09
N ASN A 4 -17.46 10.23 9.28
CA ASN A 4 -18.14 9.65 10.42
C ASN A 4 -19.16 10.66 10.95
N ARG A 5 -20.45 10.45 10.64
CA ARG A 5 -21.54 11.33 11.09
C ARG A 5 -21.80 11.21 12.59
N THR A 6 -21.38 10.11 13.21
CA THR A 6 -21.54 9.84 14.65
C THR A 6 -20.44 10.52 15.47
N ASN A 7 -19.21 10.61 14.94
CA ASN A 7 -18.05 11.21 15.62
C ASN A 7 -17.65 12.58 15.05
N LYS A 8 -18.61 13.48 14.86
CA LYS A 8 -18.36 14.91 14.54
C LYS A 8 -17.35 15.17 13.40
N GLY A 9 -17.41 14.41 12.31
CA GLY A 9 -16.61 14.70 11.12
C GLY A 9 -15.20 14.12 11.10
N GLU A 10 -14.90 13.15 11.96
CA GLU A 10 -13.65 12.40 11.88
C GLU A 10 -13.54 11.66 10.53
N THR A 11 -12.48 11.96 9.78
CA THR A 11 -12.19 11.41 8.43
C THR A 11 -11.12 10.33 8.46
N THR A 12 -10.62 10.02 9.66
CA THR A 12 -9.59 9.02 9.88
C THR A 12 -10.21 7.63 9.82
N LEU A 13 -9.89 6.85 8.79
CA LEU A 13 -10.48 5.52 8.54
C LEU A 13 -10.32 4.55 9.73
N ILE A 14 -9.19 4.63 10.45
CA ILE A 14 -8.92 3.75 11.60
C ILE A 14 -9.92 3.96 12.76
N ALA A 15 -10.54 5.13 12.86
CA ALA A 15 -11.52 5.45 13.90
C ALA A 15 -12.95 4.95 13.54
N PHE A 16 -13.18 4.49 12.30
CA PHE A 16 -14.49 3.97 11.92
C PHE A 16 -14.63 2.52 12.39
N PRO A 17 -15.66 2.17 13.19
CA PRO A 17 -15.83 0.81 13.71
C PRO A 17 -15.95 -0.27 12.64
N ALA A 18 -16.37 0.07 11.42
CA ALA A 18 -16.48 -0.89 10.32
C ALA A 18 -15.17 -1.08 9.53
N LEU A 19 -14.18 -0.19 9.69
CA LEU A 19 -12.94 -0.20 8.90
C LEU A 19 -11.69 -0.40 9.77
N GLY A 20 -11.62 0.26 10.92
CA GLY A 20 -10.50 0.13 11.87
C GLY A 20 -10.16 -1.32 12.22
N PRO A 21 -11.14 -2.17 12.59
CA PRO A 21 -10.89 -3.58 12.90
C PRO A 21 -10.36 -4.42 11.73
N LEU A 22 -10.43 -3.94 10.48
CA LEU A 22 -9.86 -4.64 9.32
C LEU A 22 -8.34 -4.58 9.32
N THR A 23 -7.74 -3.57 9.96
CA THR A 23 -6.27 -3.49 10.11
C THR A 23 -5.68 -4.65 10.92
N SER A 24 -6.53 -5.35 11.68
CA SER A 24 -6.17 -6.49 12.51
C SER A 24 -7.09 -7.70 12.30
N GLU A 25 -7.70 -7.83 11.11
CA GLU A 25 -8.58 -8.97 10.81
C GLU A 25 -7.79 -10.30 10.94
N PRO A 26 -8.26 -11.28 11.74
CA PRO A 26 -7.42 -12.42 12.11
C PRO A 26 -7.02 -13.28 10.92
N THR A 27 -7.92 -13.51 9.97
CA THR A 27 -7.63 -14.29 8.75
C THR A 27 -6.52 -13.63 7.92
N VAL A 28 -6.52 -12.31 7.78
CA VAL A 28 -5.51 -11.53 7.07
C VAL A 28 -4.20 -11.56 7.85
N VAL A 29 -4.24 -11.25 9.14
CA VAL A 29 -3.05 -11.24 10.03
C VAL A 29 -2.37 -12.62 10.02
N ASP A 30 -3.12 -13.71 10.12
CA ASP A 30 -2.58 -15.07 10.12
C ASP A 30 -1.93 -15.42 8.77
N ARG A 31 -2.50 -14.97 7.64
CA ARG A 31 -1.91 -15.16 6.31
C ARG A 31 -0.66 -14.34 6.10
N VAL A 32 -0.65 -13.08 6.57
CA VAL A 32 0.53 -12.20 6.54
C VAL A 32 1.63 -12.74 7.43
N ALA A 33 1.29 -13.30 8.59
CA ALA A 33 2.26 -13.94 9.49
C ALA A 33 2.98 -15.13 8.81
N GLY A 34 2.28 -15.86 7.94
CA GLY A 34 2.90 -16.90 7.11
C GLY A 34 3.98 -16.40 6.14
N LEU A 35 4.01 -15.09 5.85
CA LEU A 35 4.99 -14.45 4.98
C LEU A 35 6.08 -13.69 5.77
N MET A 36 5.70 -13.00 6.85
CA MET A 36 6.56 -12.09 7.62
C MET A 36 7.09 -12.66 8.93
N GLY A 37 6.56 -13.80 9.39
CA GLY A 37 6.78 -14.32 10.74
C GLY A 37 5.76 -13.76 11.74
N THR A 38 6.07 -13.90 13.03
CA THR A 38 5.10 -13.64 14.11
C THR A 38 4.98 -12.17 14.53
N THR A 39 5.82 -11.28 13.99
CA THR A 39 5.78 -9.83 14.29
C THR A 39 5.99 -9.00 13.04
N PHE A 40 5.10 -8.01 12.83
CA PHE A 40 5.12 -7.05 11.72
C PHE A 40 4.22 -5.86 12.05
N THR A 41 4.43 -4.70 11.44
CA THR A 41 3.67 -3.49 11.80
C THR A 41 2.69 -3.09 10.69
N HIS A 42 1.52 -2.58 11.05
CA HIS A 42 0.55 -2.01 10.12
C HIS A 42 1.00 -0.60 9.72
N HIS A 43 1.00 -0.31 8.42
CA HIS A 43 1.50 0.96 7.91
C HIS A 43 0.37 1.93 7.55
N HIS A 44 -0.64 1.48 6.82
CA HIS A 44 -1.79 2.34 6.48
C HIS A 44 -3.02 1.53 6.04
N ILE A 45 -4.16 2.21 6.05
CA ILE A 45 -5.42 1.73 5.49
C ILE A 45 -6.04 2.81 4.61
N HIS A 46 -6.50 2.41 3.43
CA HIS A 46 -7.30 3.19 2.49
C HIS A 46 -8.61 2.46 2.20
N ALA A 47 -9.68 3.23 2.03
CA ALA A 47 -10.98 2.69 1.64
C ALA A 47 -11.63 3.64 0.65
N ARG A 48 -12.19 3.08 -0.41
CA ARG A 48 -12.92 3.84 -1.42
C ARG A 48 -14.09 3.06 -1.97
N TRP A 49 -15.19 3.75 -2.16
CA TRP A 49 -16.30 3.29 -2.97
C TRP A 49 -15.93 3.37 -4.45
N GLN A 50 -16.38 2.41 -5.25
CA GLN A 50 -16.17 2.36 -6.70
C GLN A 50 -17.47 1.93 -7.41
N GLY A 51 -17.79 2.62 -8.51
CA GLY A 51 -19.06 2.47 -9.22
C GLY A 51 -18.94 2.66 -10.73
N LYS A 52 -20.07 2.96 -11.37
CA LYS A 52 -20.16 3.25 -12.80
C LYS A 52 -19.24 4.41 -13.21
N GLY A 53 -18.47 4.21 -14.29
CA GLY A 53 -17.56 5.22 -14.84
C GLY A 53 -16.33 5.54 -13.99
N GLU A 54 -15.98 4.66 -13.05
CA GLU A 54 -14.81 4.84 -12.19
C GLU A 54 -13.50 4.94 -13.01
N SER A 55 -12.64 5.91 -12.67
CA SER A 55 -11.38 6.14 -13.36
C SER A 55 -10.39 4.97 -13.21
N GLY A 56 -9.42 4.87 -14.10
CA GLY A 56 -8.30 3.95 -13.92
C GLY A 56 -7.33 4.43 -12.84
N VAL A 57 -6.44 3.54 -12.43
CA VAL A 57 -5.18 3.90 -11.74
C VAL A 57 -4.06 3.32 -12.59
N SER A 58 -3.11 4.15 -13.01
CA SER A 58 -2.01 3.72 -13.86
C SER A 58 -1.10 2.72 -13.16
N TRP A 59 -0.32 1.95 -13.90
CA TRP A 59 0.72 1.06 -13.35
C TRP A 59 1.60 1.76 -12.32
N HIS A 60 1.65 1.19 -11.12
CA HIS A 60 2.47 1.64 -10.00
C HIS A 60 2.74 0.48 -9.01
N HIS A 61 3.60 0.72 -8.03
CA HIS A 61 3.75 -0.15 -6.85
C HIS A 61 3.75 0.69 -5.56
N ASP A 62 3.39 0.10 -4.43
CA ASP A 62 3.24 0.80 -3.15
C ASP A 62 4.35 0.49 -2.14
N TYR A 63 5.50 -0.02 -2.60
CA TYR A 63 6.66 -0.23 -1.73
C TYR A 63 7.27 1.10 -1.28
N GLU A 64 7.27 1.32 0.03
CA GLU A 64 7.62 2.62 0.61
C GLU A 64 9.09 2.75 1.04
N GLN A 65 9.87 1.66 1.16
CA GLN A 65 11.24 1.75 1.65
C GLN A 65 12.08 2.79 0.88
N VAL A 66 12.84 3.62 1.60
CA VAL A 66 13.80 4.58 1.00
C VAL A 66 15.12 4.54 1.80
N PRO A 67 16.29 4.45 1.13
CA PRO A 67 16.47 4.14 -0.29
C PRO A 67 16.09 2.70 -0.63
N GLN A 68 15.63 2.46 -1.86
CA GLN A 68 15.40 1.11 -2.37
C GLN A 68 16.71 0.56 -2.94
N THR A 69 17.44 -0.23 -2.16
CA THR A 69 18.72 -0.84 -2.58
C THR A 69 18.56 -2.28 -3.05
N ASN A 70 17.59 -3.00 -2.49
CA ASN A 70 17.26 -4.37 -2.84
C ASN A 70 15.76 -4.66 -2.52
N ARG A 71 15.39 -5.93 -2.43
CA ARG A 71 14.05 -6.41 -2.05
C ARG A 71 14.12 -7.38 -0.86
N SER A 72 15.09 -7.17 0.04
CA SER A 72 15.30 -8.06 1.19
C SER A 72 14.31 -7.82 2.33
N HIS A 73 13.61 -6.68 2.33
CA HIS A 73 12.62 -6.37 3.35
C HIS A 73 11.22 -6.49 2.76
N LEU A 74 10.35 -7.14 3.52
CA LEU A 74 9.01 -7.44 3.07
C LEU A 74 8.05 -6.32 3.50
N MET A 75 7.33 -5.78 2.53
CA MET A 75 6.10 -5.03 2.75
C MET A 75 5.03 -5.69 1.89
N VAL A 76 3.82 -5.83 2.42
CA VAL A 76 2.69 -6.36 1.66
C VAL A 76 1.51 -5.40 1.71
N HIS A 77 0.77 -5.35 0.61
CA HIS A 77 -0.57 -4.76 0.58
C HIS A 77 -1.61 -5.88 0.50
N VAL A 78 -2.72 -5.66 1.19
CA VAL A 78 -3.87 -6.55 1.22
C VAL A 78 -5.05 -5.80 0.62
N PHE A 79 -5.46 -6.24 -0.56
CA PHE A 79 -6.58 -5.71 -1.31
C PHE A 79 -7.83 -6.49 -0.97
N ILE A 80 -8.71 -5.89 -0.17
CA ILE A 80 -9.94 -6.50 0.34
C ILE A 80 -11.11 -6.10 -0.56
N TYR A 81 -11.80 -7.11 -1.09
CA TYR A 81 -12.97 -6.98 -1.95
C TYR A 81 -14.20 -7.51 -1.23
N LEU A 82 -14.82 -6.67 -0.39
CA LEU A 82 -16.01 -7.04 0.38
C LEU A 82 -17.14 -7.51 -0.55
N ASP A 83 -17.36 -6.83 -1.66
CA ASP A 83 -18.39 -7.16 -2.65
C ASP A 83 -17.89 -8.12 -3.75
N GLY A 84 -16.61 -8.52 -3.70
CA GLY A 84 -15.96 -9.34 -4.72
C GLY A 84 -15.64 -8.57 -6.01
N LEU A 85 -15.32 -9.32 -7.06
CA LEU A 85 -15.11 -8.83 -8.42
C LEU A 85 -16.02 -9.60 -9.38
N ASN A 86 -16.62 -8.92 -10.35
CA ASN A 86 -17.48 -9.52 -11.37
C ASN A 86 -17.13 -9.05 -12.81
N GLY A 87 -16.01 -8.37 -12.97
CA GLY A 87 -15.55 -7.83 -14.25
C GLY A 87 -16.31 -6.60 -14.74
N GLU A 88 -17.25 -6.02 -13.99
CA GLU A 88 -17.97 -4.82 -14.42
C GLU A 88 -17.25 -3.53 -14.00
N ILE A 89 -16.55 -3.54 -12.86
CA ILE A 89 -15.90 -2.36 -12.27
C ILE A 89 -14.45 -2.67 -11.95
N GLY A 90 -13.53 -1.93 -12.58
CA GLY A 90 -12.19 -1.75 -12.07
C GLY A 90 -11.37 -3.03 -11.92
N ASP A 91 -10.93 -3.66 -13.01
CA ASP A 91 -10.11 -4.87 -12.88
C ASP A 91 -8.78 -4.56 -12.21
N LEU A 92 -8.31 -5.50 -11.38
CA LEU A 92 -6.94 -5.45 -10.89
C LEU A 92 -6.02 -6.06 -11.94
N LEU A 93 -5.08 -5.27 -12.44
CA LEU A 93 -3.99 -5.75 -13.27
C LEU A 93 -2.76 -5.93 -12.39
N VAL A 94 -2.06 -7.04 -12.54
CA VAL A 94 -0.79 -7.29 -11.85
C VAL A 94 0.27 -7.70 -12.86
N LEU A 95 1.53 -7.38 -12.59
CA LEU A 95 2.67 -7.84 -13.37
C LEU A 95 3.50 -8.80 -12.52
N PRO A 96 3.25 -10.13 -12.60
CA PRO A 96 3.98 -11.13 -11.83
C PRO A 96 5.50 -10.99 -11.95
N GLY A 97 6.22 -11.20 -10.85
CA GLY A 97 7.69 -11.11 -10.80
C GLY A 97 8.27 -9.69 -10.76
N SER A 98 7.49 -8.64 -11.07
CA SER A 98 7.98 -7.25 -11.05
C SER A 98 8.55 -6.81 -9.70
N HIS A 99 7.99 -7.32 -8.59
CA HIS A 99 8.46 -7.05 -7.22
C HIS A 99 9.91 -7.46 -6.95
N GLN A 100 10.51 -8.33 -7.78
CA GLN A 100 11.90 -8.78 -7.63
C GLN A 100 12.92 -7.76 -8.16
N ARG A 101 12.47 -6.70 -8.83
CA ARG A 101 13.33 -5.66 -9.40
C ARG A 101 13.22 -4.38 -8.59
N VAL A 102 14.35 -3.68 -8.46
CA VAL A 102 14.38 -2.31 -7.97
C VAL A 102 14.05 -1.38 -9.12
N MET A 103 12.97 -0.63 -8.99
CA MET A 103 12.48 0.32 -9.99
C MET A 103 11.77 1.48 -9.30
N ALA A 104 11.56 2.57 -10.03
CA ALA A 104 10.71 3.65 -9.55
C ALA A 104 9.26 3.17 -9.38
N ARG A 105 8.55 3.78 -8.43
CA ARG A 105 7.13 3.53 -8.14
C ARG A 105 6.29 3.44 -9.42
N ASP A 106 6.48 4.40 -10.31
CA ASP A 106 5.68 4.64 -11.51
C ASP A 106 6.40 4.25 -12.81
N ALA A 107 7.34 3.29 -12.75
CA ALA A 107 8.19 2.89 -13.89
C ALA A 107 7.43 2.51 -15.19
N TYR A 108 6.15 2.14 -15.08
CA TYR A 108 5.30 1.76 -16.22
C TYR A 108 4.09 2.68 -16.42
N ARG A 109 4.05 3.83 -15.75
CA ARG A 109 2.90 4.76 -15.78
C ARG A 109 2.52 5.24 -17.17
N GLN A 110 3.49 5.35 -18.08
CA GLN A 110 3.28 5.73 -19.48
C GLN A 110 2.32 4.80 -20.23
N PHE A 111 2.18 3.55 -19.78
CA PHE A 111 1.24 2.58 -20.34
C PHE A 111 -0.15 2.66 -19.70
N MET A 112 -0.34 3.59 -18.76
CA MET A 112 -1.59 3.82 -18.05
C MET A 112 -2.14 2.51 -17.47
N TYR A 113 -3.15 1.93 -18.08
CA TYR A 113 -3.84 0.71 -17.66
C TYR A 113 -3.96 -0.31 -18.81
N GLU A 114 -3.11 -0.18 -19.82
CA GLU A 114 -2.97 -1.16 -20.90
C GLU A 114 -2.32 -2.44 -20.37
N ASP A 115 -2.62 -3.57 -21.02
CA ASP A 115 -1.93 -4.82 -20.73
C ASP A 115 -0.44 -4.70 -21.06
N LEU A 116 0.39 -5.18 -20.13
CA LEU A 116 1.83 -5.32 -20.34
C LEU A 116 2.15 -6.78 -20.70
N PRO A 117 3.22 -7.06 -21.45
CA PRO A 117 3.63 -8.43 -21.68
C PRO A 117 3.80 -9.21 -20.36
N GLY A 118 3.01 -10.27 -20.19
CA GLY A 118 2.99 -11.09 -18.98
C GLY A 118 2.13 -10.56 -17.83
N SER A 119 1.40 -9.44 -17.99
CA SER A 119 0.42 -9.02 -16.99
C SER A 119 -0.76 -9.98 -16.91
N VAL A 120 -1.31 -10.11 -15.71
CA VAL A 120 -2.50 -10.91 -15.42
C VAL A 120 -3.61 -9.97 -14.97
N THR A 121 -4.80 -10.19 -15.50
CA THR A 121 -6.02 -9.52 -15.06
C THR A 121 -6.73 -10.38 -14.02
N ILE A 122 -7.09 -9.79 -12.90
CA ILE A 122 -7.96 -10.38 -11.88
C ILE A 122 -9.24 -9.56 -11.84
N ASP A 123 -10.28 -10.12 -12.43
CA ASP A 123 -11.57 -9.46 -12.63
C ASP A 123 -12.75 -10.25 -12.04
N ASN A 124 -12.50 -11.44 -11.50
CA ASN A 124 -13.52 -12.27 -10.86
C ASN A 124 -13.04 -12.82 -9.51
N LEU A 125 -13.77 -12.51 -8.45
CA LEU A 125 -13.53 -12.97 -7.07
C LEU A 125 -14.86 -13.05 -6.34
N SER A 126 -15.02 -14.06 -5.49
CA SER A 126 -16.17 -14.14 -4.58
C SER A 126 -16.17 -12.96 -3.59
N SER A 127 -17.36 -12.55 -3.14
CA SER A 127 -17.52 -11.57 -2.06
C SER A 127 -16.73 -11.98 -0.80
N GLY A 128 -16.09 -11.01 -0.17
CA GLY A 128 -15.22 -11.22 1.00
C GLY A 128 -13.80 -11.70 0.68
N SER A 129 -13.45 -11.86 -0.59
CA SER A 129 -12.09 -12.24 -0.98
C SER A 129 -11.10 -11.11 -0.70
N PHE A 130 -9.84 -11.47 -0.43
CA PHE A 130 -8.72 -10.54 -0.41
C PHE A 130 -7.53 -11.09 -1.19
N ILE A 131 -6.73 -10.19 -1.76
CA ILE A 131 -5.49 -10.51 -2.45
C ILE A 131 -4.34 -9.91 -1.64
N ILE A 132 -3.34 -10.73 -1.32
CA ILE A 132 -2.09 -10.26 -0.71
C ILE A 132 -1.04 -10.14 -1.81
N VAL A 133 -0.43 -8.97 -1.94
CA VAL A 133 0.67 -8.73 -2.88
C VAL A 133 1.89 -8.18 -2.15
N HIS A 134 3.08 -8.53 -2.60
CA HIS A 134 4.29 -7.78 -2.23
C HIS A 134 4.12 -6.33 -2.68
N SER A 135 4.35 -5.32 -1.83
CA SER A 135 4.03 -3.93 -2.17
C SER A 135 4.83 -3.40 -3.37
N ALA A 136 5.99 -4.00 -3.68
CA ALA A 136 6.77 -3.68 -4.88
C ALA A 136 6.22 -4.30 -6.19
N LEU A 137 5.13 -5.08 -6.13
CA LEU A 137 4.50 -5.64 -7.32
C LEU A 137 3.82 -4.52 -8.09
N GLN A 138 4.22 -4.36 -9.35
CA GLN A 138 3.56 -3.45 -10.28
C GLN A 138 2.13 -3.92 -10.51
N HIS A 139 1.20 -3.02 -10.28
CA HIS A 139 -0.22 -3.26 -10.44
C HIS A 139 -0.93 -1.99 -10.91
N ALA A 140 -2.11 -2.17 -11.50
CA ALA A 140 -2.93 -1.08 -12.02
C ALA A 140 -4.42 -1.41 -11.80
N ARG A 141 -5.27 -0.39 -11.97
CA ARG A 141 -6.71 -0.56 -12.05
C ARG A 141 -7.20 -0.11 -13.42
N ARG A 142 -7.80 -1.04 -14.16
CA ARG A 142 -8.39 -0.72 -15.48
C ARG A 142 -9.71 0.04 -15.30
N PRO A 143 -9.92 1.21 -15.95
CA PRO A 143 -11.25 1.82 -15.97
C PRO A 143 -12.23 0.92 -16.71
N LYS A 144 -13.45 0.82 -16.20
CA LYS A 144 -14.55 0.13 -16.90
C LYS A 144 -15.79 1.00 -16.91
N PRO A 145 -16.66 0.86 -17.93
CA PRO A 145 -17.93 1.59 -17.98
C PRO A 145 -18.77 1.39 -16.71
N GLY A 146 -18.62 0.25 -16.03
CA GLY A 146 -19.39 -0.14 -14.86
C GLY A 146 -20.67 -0.87 -15.23
N GLY A 147 -21.21 -1.61 -14.25
CA GLY A 147 -22.56 -2.19 -14.32
C GLY A 147 -23.63 -1.17 -13.96
N GLU A 148 -24.90 -1.51 -14.20
CA GLU A 148 -26.02 -0.63 -13.79
C GLU A 148 -26.22 -0.61 -12.28
N THR A 149 -25.99 -1.76 -11.62
CA THR A 149 -26.36 -1.98 -10.22
C THR A 149 -25.18 -2.36 -9.34
N PHE A 150 -24.18 -3.07 -9.86
CA PHE A 150 -23.01 -3.47 -9.09
C PHE A 150 -22.23 -2.25 -8.63
N ARG A 151 -21.76 -2.31 -7.39
CA ARG A 151 -20.94 -1.30 -6.71
C ARG A 151 -20.04 -2.05 -5.75
N ARG A 152 -18.83 -1.54 -5.52
CA ARG A 152 -17.91 -2.18 -4.57
C ARG A 152 -17.25 -1.19 -3.64
N TYR A 153 -16.95 -1.64 -2.44
CA TYR A 153 -15.89 -1.05 -1.61
C TYR A 153 -14.57 -1.77 -1.85
N PHE A 154 -13.56 -0.99 -2.23
CA PHE A 154 -12.17 -1.44 -2.25
C PHE A 154 -11.48 -0.91 -1.01
N ILE A 155 -10.83 -1.81 -0.29
CA ILE A 155 -10.04 -1.48 0.88
C ILE A 155 -8.64 -2.00 0.64
N ASP A 156 -7.66 -1.16 0.92
CA ASP A 156 -6.24 -1.46 0.89
C ASP A 156 -5.74 -1.29 2.33
N THR A 157 -5.08 -2.31 2.87
CA THR A 157 -4.30 -2.17 4.10
C THR A 157 -2.92 -2.79 3.91
N SER A 158 -1.89 -2.19 4.51
CA SER A 158 -0.52 -2.61 4.31
C SER A 158 0.22 -2.91 5.61
N TYR A 159 1.15 -3.85 5.50
CA TYR A 159 1.97 -4.33 6.60
C TYR A 159 3.45 -4.33 6.21
N CYS A 160 4.29 -4.13 7.20
CA CYS A 160 5.72 -3.93 7.09
C CYS A 160 6.44 -4.93 8.00
N GLN A 161 7.47 -5.58 7.46
CA GLN A 161 8.34 -6.47 8.25
C GLN A 161 8.94 -5.74 9.45
N HIS A 162 8.95 -6.39 10.60
CA HIS A 162 9.56 -5.88 11.83
C HIS A 162 11.10 -5.91 11.78
N GLY A 163 11.76 -5.07 12.57
CA GLY A 163 13.23 -5.04 12.72
C GLY A 163 13.97 -4.13 11.71
N ILE A 164 13.24 -3.37 10.89
CA ILE A 164 13.78 -2.26 10.10
C ILE A 164 12.89 -1.03 10.25
N LEU A 165 13.47 0.14 9.96
CA LEU A 165 12.75 1.41 9.98
C LEU A 165 12.06 1.67 8.64
N TRP A 166 10.75 1.88 8.69
CA TRP A 166 9.92 2.21 7.54
C TRP A 166 9.57 3.70 7.51
N PRO A 167 9.54 4.33 6.34
CA PRO A 167 9.17 5.73 6.21
C PRO A 167 7.67 5.92 6.42
N ALA A 168 7.27 6.68 7.43
CA ALA A 168 5.87 7.07 7.64
C ALA A 168 5.79 8.45 8.30
N GLY A 169 4.85 9.29 7.86
CA GLY A 169 4.67 10.63 8.44
C GLY A 169 4.17 10.58 9.89
N ARG A 170 4.47 11.63 10.67
CA ARG A 170 4.07 11.78 12.10
C ARG A 170 2.62 11.45 12.44
N ARG A 171 1.71 11.57 11.49
CA ARG A 171 0.31 11.20 11.66
C ARG A 171 0.14 9.72 12.04
N LEU A 172 0.97 8.81 11.54
CA LEU A 172 0.83 7.37 11.80
C LEU A 172 0.89 7.03 13.30
N TRP A 173 1.76 7.69 14.07
CA TRP A 173 1.83 7.50 15.52
C TRP A 173 0.51 7.75 16.22
N HIS A 174 -0.19 8.82 15.82
CA HIS A 174 -1.51 9.13 16.34
C HIS A 174 -2.55 8.08 15.92
N LEU A 175 -2.50 7.61 14.67
CA LEU A 175 -3.41 6.57 14.18
C LEU A 175 -3.23 5.24 14.93
N ASN A 176 -2.00 4.84 15.19
CA ASN A 176 -1.66 3.65 15.95
C ASN A 176 -2.17 3.75 17.39
N GLN A 177 -2.02 4.93 18.03
CA GLN A 177 -2.61 5.15 19.36
C GLN A 177 -4.14 5.04 19.33
N VAL A 178 -4.81 5.65 18.33
CA VAL A 178 -6.27 5.53 18.17
C VAL A 178 -6.69 4.07 18.00
N ALA A 179 -5.93 3.27 17.26
CA ALA A 179 -6.24 1.84 17.09
C ALA A 179 -6.15 1.08 18.42
N LEU A 180 -5.14 1.35 19.23
CA LEU A 180 -4.97 0.77 20.57
C LEU A 180 -6.09 1.21 21.52
N ASP A 181 -6.40 2.51 21.56
CA ASP A 181 -7.44 3.08 22.42
C ASP A 181 -8.83 2.52 22.10
N LEU A 182 -9.09 2.17 20.83
CA LEU A 182 -10.33 1.55 20.37
C LEU A 182 -10.33 0.02 20.47
N GLY A 183 -9.23 -0.61 20.91
CA GLY A 183 -9.12 -2.05 21.08
C GLY A 183 -8.99 -2.84 19.77
N TRP A 184 -8.49 -2.21 18.70
CA TRP A 184 -8.25 -2.88 17.42
C TRP A 184 -7.09 -3.86 17.48
N ASP A 185 -6.27 -3.84 18.53
CA ASP A 185 -5.27 -4.87 18.83
C ASP A 185 -5.86 -6.18 19.37
N ARG A 186 -7.18 -6.25 19.58
CA ARG A 186 -7.92 -7.43 20.01
C ARG A 186 -7.39 -7.99 21.33
N ASP A 187 -7.58 -7.22 22.39
CA ASP A 187 -7.20 -7.55 23.76
C ASP A 187 -5.70 -7.87 23.89
N GLY A 188 -4.86 -7.06 23.25
CA GLY A 188 -3.41 -7.22 23.31
C GLY A 188 -2.81 -8.19 22.28
N LYS A 189 -3.62 -9.05 21.64
CA LYS A 189 -3.14 -10.12 20.74
C LYS A 189 -2.30 -9.59 19.59
N TYR A 190 -2.66 -8.43 19.05
CA TYR A 190 -2.07 -7.83 17.86
C TYR A 190 -1.45 -6.46 18.12
N THR A 191 -1.00 -6.19 19.35
CA THR A 191 -0.30 -4.95 19.73
C THR A 191 0.89 -4.63 18.83
N PHE A 192 1.59 -5.67 18.37
CA PHE A 192 2.73 -5.55 17.47
C PHE A 192 2.39 -4.87 16.13
N LEU A 193 1.12 -4.88 15.70
CA LEU A 193 0.68 -4.18 14.50
C LEU A 193 0.77 -2.66 14.63
N TYR A 194 0.77 -2.13 15.86
CA TYR A 194 0.73 -0.69 16.10
C TYR A 194 2.03 -0.18 16.74
N ASP A 195 3.12 -0.92 16.55
CA ASP A 195 4.44 -0.57 17.06
C ASP A 195 5.06 0.60 16.27
N ASN A 196 5.05 1.74 16.93
CA ASN A 196 5.58 3.00 16.44
C ASN A 196 7.12 3.04 16.34
N SER A 197 7.85 2.14 17.01
CA SER A 197 9.31 2.08 16.94
C SER A 197 9.83 1.61 15.58
N CYS A 198 8.95 1.04 14.75
CA CYS A 198 9.25 0.58 13.40
C CYS A 198 9.28 1.70 12.35
N PHE A 199 9.02 2.96 12.72
CA PHE A 199 8.84 4.05 11.77
C PHE A 199 9.75 5.26 12.02
N PHE A 200 10.04 6.00 10.96
CA PHE A 200 10.67 7.32 11.00
C PHE A 200 9.93 8.28 10.07
N ASP A 201 9.91 9.58 10.40
CA ASP A 201 9.32 10.59 9.51
C ASP A 201 10.32 10.93 8.40
N PRO A 202 10.02 10.64 7.12
CA PRO A 202 10.95 10.91 6.04
C PRO A 202 11.31 12.38 5.92
N HIS A 203 10.42 13.30 6.31
CA HIS A 203 10.70 14.73 6.23
C HIS A 203 11.90 15.14 7.09
N ASP A 204 12.07 14.50 8.25
CA ASP A 204 13.17 14.79 9.18
C ASP A 204 14.53 14.39 8.59
N TYR A 205 14.55 13.49 7.60
CA TYR A 205 15.78 12.92 7.04
C TYR A 205 15.95 13.19 5.55
N MET A 206 14.93 13.63 4.82
CA MET A 206 14.97 13.79 3.36
C MET A 206 16.01 14.82 2.93
N GLU A 207 16.11 15.93 3.65
CA GLU A 207 17.10 16.96 3.35
C GLU A 207 18.53 16.44 3.54
N GLN A 208 18.81 15.81 4.68
CA GLN A 208 20.12 15.19 4.95
C GLN A 208 20.43 14.06 3.97
N PHE A 209 19.43 13.22 3.69
CA PHE A 209 19.53 12.16 2.70
C PHE A 209 19.87 12.73 1.33
N ASN A 210 19.20 13.77 0.85
CA ASN A 210 19.50 14.38 -0.45
C ASN A 210 20.90 15.00 -0.51
N ILE A 211 21.40 15.55 0.61
CA ILE A 211 22.77 16.07 0.71
C ILE A 211 23.79 14.93 0.58
N GLN A 212 23.53 13.79 1.23
CA GLN A 212 24.47 12.65 1.31
C GLN A 212 24.36 11.70 0.12
N ASN A 213 23.15 11.49 -0.38
CA ASN A 213 22.80 10.60 -1.49
C ASN A 213 23.06 11.29 -2.83
N GLN A 214 24.31 11.66 -3.07
CA GLN A 214 24.74 12.28 -4.31
C GLN A 214 24.92 11.24 -5.43
N GLY A 215 23.84 10.56 -5.79
CA GLY A 215 23.69 9.78 -7.03
C GLY A 215 24.75 8.71 -7.32
N SER A 216 24.65 8.10 -8.50
CA SER A 216 25.66 7.15 -8.98
C SER A 216 26.90 7.89 -9.48
N LEU A 217 28.05 7.19 -9.49
CA LEU A 217 29.31 7.69 -10.08
C LEU A 217 29.10 8.27 -11.49
N ALA A 218 28.15 7.75 -12.28
CA ALA A 218 27.87 8.23 -13.63
C ALA A 218 27.40 9.69 -13.66
N VAL A 219 26.66 10.16 -12.66
CA VAL A 219 26.23 11.57 -12.56
C VAL A 219 27.42 12.47 -12.22
N ARG A 220 28.35 11.99 -11.38
CA ARG A 220 29.59 12.72 -11.07
C ARG A 220 30.53 12.81 -12.27
N LEU A 221 30.67 11.71 -13.01
CA LEU A 221 31.53 11.65 -14.20
C LEU A 221 31.03 12.55 -15.35
N MET A 222 29.71 12.76 -15.49
CA MET A 222 29.16 13.69 -16.48
C MET A 222 29.42 15.16 -16.13
N VAL A 223 29.42 15.52 -14.85
CA VAL A 223 29.75 16.89 -14.40
C VAL A 223 31.24 17.20 -14.57
N GLU A 224 32.12 16.20 -14.42
CA GLU A 224 33.55 16.34 -14.69
C GLU A 224 33.86 16.52 -16.19
N THR A 225 33.07 15.92 -17.08
CA THR A 225 33.25 16.13 -18.53
C THR A 225 32.80 17.52 -18.99
N ASP A 226 31.74 18.09 -18.39
CA ASP A 226 31.24 19.43 -18.75
C ASP A 226 32.07 20.58 -18.12
N SER A 227 32.88 20.29 -17.11
CA SER A 227 33.77 21.27 -16.45
C SER A 227 35.19 21.30 -17.05
N THR A 228 35.45 20.51 -18.09
CA THR A 228 36.73 20.48 -18.82
C THR A 228 36.63 20.99 -20.26
N SER A 229 35.49 21.60 -20.64
CA SER A 229 35.28 22.29 -21.92
C SER A 229 35.17 23.80 -21.78
#